data_AF-A0A7X1F6W1-F1
#
_entry.id   AF-A0A7X1F6W1-F1
#
_cell.length_a   1.000
_cell.length_b   1.000
_cell.length_c   1.000
_cell.angle_alpha   90.00
_cell.angle_beta   90.00
_cell.angle_gamma   90.00
#
_symmetry.space_group_name_H-M   'P 1'
#
loop_
_entity.id
_entity.type
_entity.pdbx_description
1 polymer ?
#
loop_
_entity_poly.entity_id
_entity_poly.type
_entity_poly.pdbx_seq_one_letter_code
_entity_poly.pdbx_strand_id
1 'polypeptide(L)'
;MATAAGLTPLLGPAATPPPPRPTGALRVTAIARRLLLANADGCAEQRHDFGLETAAPSGRSWGAPVTVVWPDGPARAAGLQPGDLIRTINGVPWSADARERERFMATLADAGRTPRMALVVERDGQPRTLTLAGQPRCHAEVRLSDQPFINATAEGSQIVIGGGLERLLADDAELAFAVAHEAAHLILGHTAPEQARAIVTRADRVALEQEADALAIVMMAQAGYRPDAAAGAWLKVADASRTPLLRLMDISGPYPATQERAAFLAAAASRLIPPARLPVSHAR
;
A
#
# COMPACT_ATOMS: atom_id res chain seq x y z
N MET A 1 46.63 -22.69 46.48
CA MET A 1 45.27 -22.13 46.64
C MET A 1 45.10 -21.06 45.58
N ALA A 2 44.34 -21.33 44.51
CA ALA A 2 44.16 -20.42 43.38
C ALA A 2 42.75 -19.78 43.45
N THR A 3 42.71 -18.46 43.35
CA THR A 3 41.51 -17.63 43.38
C THR A 3 40.83 -17.60 42.01
N ALA A 4 39.55 -17.97 41.95
CA ALA A 4 38.73 -17.87 40.75
C ALA A 4 38.16 -16.45 40.60
N ALA A 5 38.52 -15.77 39.50
CA ALA A 5 37.91 -14.50 39.10
C ALA A 5 36.62 -14.80 38.31
N GLY A 6 35.49 -14.30 38.81
CA GLY A 6 34.18 -14.40 38.16
C GLY A 6 34.06 -13.40 37.00
N LEU A 7 33.71 -13.89 35.82
CA LEU A 7 33.33 -13.08 34.67
C LEU A 7 31.83 -12.72 34.79
N THR A 8 31.52 -11.44 34.96
CA THR A 8 30.15 -10.92 34.85
C THR A 8 29.89 -10.54 33.38
N PRO A 9 28.82 -11.03 32.74
CA PRO A 9 28.50 -10.62 31.38
C PRO A 9 27.92 -9.19 31.39
N LEU A 10 28.53 -8.31 30.59
CA LEU A 10 27.99 -6.98 30.29
C LEU A 10 26.77 -7.14 29.37
N LEU A 11 25.57 -7.10 29.94
CA LEU A 11 24.33 -6.93 29.20
C LEU A 11 24.29 -5.48 28.66
N GLY A 12 24.40 -5.32 27.34
CA GLY A 12 24.19 -4.04 26.68
C GLY A 12 22.76 -3.52 26.84
N PRO A 13 22.51 -2.22 26.62
CA PRO A 13 21.18 -1.65 26.78
C PRO A 13 20.18 -2.35 25.86
N ALA A 14 19.01 -2.68 26.42
CA ALA A 14 17.90 -3.27 25.67
C ALA A 14 17.55 -2.37 24.47
N ALA A 15 17.53 -2.96 23.27
CA ALA A 15 17.10 -2.26 22.07
C ALA A 15 15.69 -1.68 22.29
N THR A 16 15.51 -0.40 21.97
CA THR A 16 14.20 0.26 22.04
C THR A 16 13.21 -0.55 21.20
N PRO A 17 12.03 -0.91 21.74
CA PRO A 17 11.04 -1.65 20.96
C PRO A 17 10.67 -0.86 19.71
N PRO A 18 10.46 -1.53 18.55
CA PRO A 18 10.06 -0.84 17.34
C PRO A 18 8.73 -0.10 17.58
N PRO A 19 8.49 1.02 16.86
CA PRO A 19 7.24 1.74 16.98
C PRO A 19 6.04 0.83 16.66
N PRO A 20 4.87 1.08 17.27
CA PRO A 20 3.68 0.29 17.02
C PRO A 20 3.31 0.32 15.53
N ARG A 21 2.84 -0.82 15.01
CA ARG A 21 2.36 -0.93 13.64
C ARG A 21 1.16 0.01 13.43
N PRO A 22 1.09 0.75 12.31
CA PRO A 22 -0.09 1.54 11.96
C PRO A 22 -1.34 0.66 11.87
N THR A 23 -2.51 1.23 12.11
CA THR A 23 -3.81 0.58 11.97
C THR A 23 -4.72 1.38 11.04
N GLY A 24 -5.79 0.74 10.53
CA GLY A 24 -6.81 1.42 9.72
C GLY A 24 -6.23 2.08 8.46
N ALA A 25 -6.63 3.33 8.19
CA ALA A 25 -6.28 4.01 6.95
C ALA A 25 -4.76 4.15 6.78
N LEU A 26 -4.03 4.50 7.84
CA LEU A 26 -2.57 4.67 7.76
C LEU A 26 -1.85 3.34 7.45
N ARG A 27 -2.39 2.21 7.92
CA ARG A 27 -1.87 0.87 7.59
C ARG A 27 -2.02 0.57 6.11
N VAL A 28 -3.22 0.81 5.56
CA VAL A 28 -3.52 0.63 4.14
C VAL A 28 -2.62 1.54 3.29
N THR A 29 -2.47 2.80 3.66
CA THR A 29 -1.59 3.75 2.99
C THR A 29 -0.13 3.31 3.01
N ALA A 30 0.38 2.84 4.17
CA ALA A 30 1.75 2.33 4.29
C ALA A 30 2.00 1.14 3.34
N ILE A 31 1.07 0.19 3.31
CA ILE A 31 1.15 -1.00 2.47
C ILE A 31 1.12 -0.62 0.99
N ALA A 32 0.15 0.19 0.59
CA ALA A 32 0.00 0.67 -0.78
C ALA A 32 1.22 1.46 -1.24
N ARG A 33 1.73 2.39 -0.43
CA ARG A 33 2.93 3.17 -0.75
C ARG A 33 4.12 2.26 -1.03
N ARG A 34 4.37 1.28 -0.16
CA ARG A 34 5.49 0.33 -0.33
C ARG A 34 5.36 -0.50 -1.61
N LEU A 35 4.16 -1.02 -1.90
CA LEU A 35 3.88 -1.77 -3.13
C LEU A 35 4.12 -0.91 -4.39
N LEU A 36 3.53 0.28 -4.44
CA LEU A 36 3.53 1.11 -5.65
C LEU A 36 4.89 1.77 -5.92
N LEU A 37 5.69 2.01 -4.88
CA LEU A 37 7.09 2.45 -5.01
C LEU A 37 7.99 1.33 -5.54
N ALA A 38 7.91 0.14 -4.94
CA ALA A 38 8.78 -0.97 -5.31
C ALA A 38 8.55 -1.49 -6.74
N ASN A 39 7.39 -1.18 -7.32
CA ASN A 39 6.97 -1.64 -8.64
C ASN A 39 6.93 -0.51 -9.69
N ALA A 40 7.45 0.69 -9.37
CA ALA A 40 7.28 1.89 -10.21
C ALA A 40 7.70 1.65 -11.67
N ASP A 41 8.83 0.99 -11.89
CA ASP A 41 9.40 0.72 -13.22
C ASP A 41 8.52 -0.19 -14.10
N GLY A 42 7.62 -0.96 -13.50
CA GLY A 42 6.73 -1.89 -14.20
C GLY A 42 5.39 -1.29 -14.64
N CYS A 43 5.12 -0.02 -14.32
CA CYS A 43 3.81 0.59 -14.48
C CYS A 43 3.73 1.51 -15.71
N ALA A 44 2.68 1.34 -16.52
CA ALA A 44 2.47 2.13 -17.74
C ALA A 44 2.25 3.62 -17.45
N GLU A 45 1.57 3.96 -16.35
CA GLU A 45 1.47 5.33 -15.85
C GLU A 45 2.16 5.45 -14.49
N GLN A 46 3.11 6.39 -14.41
CA GLN A 46 3.79 6.75 -13.18
C GLN A 46 3.32 8.11 -12.65
N ARG A 47 3.35 8.22 -11.33
CA ARG A 47 3.27 9.48 -10.57
C ARG A 47 4.48 9.57 -9.64
N HIS A 48 4.54 10.65 -8.87
CA HIS A 48 5.59 10.87 -7.89
C HIS A 48 5.01 10.83 -6.48
N ASP A 49 5.57 9.96 -5.64
CA ASP A 49 5.37 9.99 -4.20
C ASP A 49 6.25 11.09 -3.60
N PHE A 50 5.66 11.89 -2.71
CA PHE A 50 6.41 12.88 -1.94
C PHE A 50 6.62 12.44 -0.48
N GLY A 51 6.06 11.29 -0.06
CA GLY A 51 6.33 10.74 1.26
C GLY A 51 5.71 11.55 2.41
N LEU A 52 4.52 12.13 2.20
CA LEU A 52 3.77 12.83 3.24
C LEU A 52 2.27 12.54 3.17
N GLU A 53 1.61 12.65 4.31
CA GLU A 53 0.15 12.65 4.40
C GLU A 53 -0.32 13.97 5.00
N THR A 54 -1.48 14.45 4.55
CA THR A 54 -2.13 15.65 5.09
C THR A 54 -3.50 15.32 5.64
N ALA A 55 -3.93 16.00 6.70
CA ALA A 55 -5.34 15.99 7.08
C ALA A 55 -6.14 17.01 6.28
N ALA A 56 -7.45 16.73 6.13
CA ALA A 56 -8.39 17.69 5.59
C ALA A 56 -8.30 18.99 6.40
N PRO A 57 -8.16 20.14 5.73
CA PRO A 57 -8.10 21.43 6.40
C PRO A 57 -9.41 21.68 7.14
N SER A 58 -9.31 22.07 8.41
CA SER A 58 -10.47 22.44 9.23
C SER A 58 -10.65 23.96 9.22
N GLY A 59 -11.87 24.46 9.49
CA GLY A 59 -12.16 25.90 9.51
C GLY A 59 -11.31 26.75 10.48
N ARG A 60 -10.53 26.12 11.37
CA ARG A 60 -9.56 26.80 12.26
C ARG A 60 -8.13 26.83 11.71
N SER A 61 -7.80 25.99 10.73
CA SER A 61 -6.46 25.88 10.15
C SER A 61 -6.42 26.54 8.78
N TRP A 62 -5.71 27.66 8.65
CA TRP A 62 -5.50 28.38 7.38
C TRP A 62 -4.50 27.66 6.46
N GLY A 63 -4.54 26.32 6.39
CA GLY A 63 -3.59 25.48 5.65
C GLY A 63 -3.87 23.99 5.83
N ALA A 64 -3.20 23.16 5.04
CA ALA A 64 -3.28 21.70 5.17
C ALA A 64 -2.24 21.20 6.18
N PRO A 65 -2.66 20.64 7.34
CA PRO A 65 -1.73 20.10 8.33
C PRO A 65 -1.07 18.83 7.81
N VAL A 66 0.26 18.78 7.88
CA VAL A 66 1.05 17.57 7.64
C VAL A 66 0.87 16.64 8.83
N THR A 67 0.29 15.48 8.60
CA THR A 67 0.02 14.49 9.67
C THR A 67 1.08 13.41 9.73
N VAL A 68 1.63 13.03 8.59
CA VAL A 68 2.66 11.99 8.48
C VAL A 68 3.75 12.45 7.54
N VAL A 69 4.99 12.16 7.90
CA VAL A 69 6.17 12.28 7.03
C VAL A 69 6.90 10.95 7.06
N TRP A 70 6.81 10.20 5.96
CA TRP A 70 7.39 8.87 5.83
C TRP A 70 8.94 8.96 5.95
N PRO A 71 9.59 8.16 6.83
CA PRO A 71 11.01 8.31 7.13
C PRO A 71 11.95 8.14 5.93
N ASP A 72 11.55 7.33 4.95
CA ASP A 72 12.25 7.03 3.71
C ASP A 72 11.77 7.90 2.52
N GLY A 73 10.96 8.93 2.79
CA GLY A 73 10.29 9.73 1.76
C GLY A 73 10.94 11.08 1.44
N PRO A 74 10.68 11.65 0.25
CA PRO A 74 11.17 12.97 -0.15
C PRO A 74 10.85 14.12 0.81
N ALA A 75 9.68 14.11 1.43
CA ALA A 75 9.29 15.10 2.43
C ALA A 75 10.24 15.10 3.63
N ARG A 76 10.65 13.92 4.10
CA ARG A 76 11.64 13.82 5.18
C ARG A 76 12.99 14.38 4.75
N ALA A 77 13.44 14.02 3.55
CA ALA A 77 14.70 14.50 2.99
C ALA A 77 14.73 16.03 2.81
N ALA A 78 13.57 16.63 2.49
CA ALA A 78 13.40 18.07 2.38
C ALA A 78 13.28 18.79 3.74
N GLY A 79 13.20 18.05 4.86
CA GLY A 79 13.07 18.61 6.20
C GLY A 79 11.64 18.98 6.61
N LEU A 80 10.62 18.49 5.90
CA LEU A 80 9.22 18.58 6.32
C LEU A 80 9.01 17.79 7.62
N GLN A 81 8.14 18.28 8.49
CA GLN A 81 7.85 17.66 9.78
C GLN A 81 6.33 17.52 9.98
N PRO A 82 5.87 16.46 10.67
CA PRO A 82 4.50 16.42 11.16
C PRO A 82 4.20 17.68 12.00
N GLY A 83 3.02 18.27 11.79
CA GLY A 83 2.61 19.53 12.42
C GLY A 83 2.87 20.78 11.56
N ASP A 84 3.69 20.68 10.51
CA ASP A 84 3.80 21.75 9.52
C ASP A 84 2.42 22.06 8.91
N LEU A 85 2.11 23.34 8.75
CA LEU A 85 0.89 23.78 8.04
C LEU A 85 1.27 24.22 6.63
N ILE A 86 0.82 23.49 5.62
CA ILE A 86 1.05 23.87 4.23
C ILE A 86 0.21 25.10 3.90
N ARG A 87 0.90 26.21 3.59
CA ARG A 87 0.33 27.51 3.21
C ARG A 87 0.34 27.73 1.71
N THR A 88 1.22 27.08 0.96
CA THR A 88 1.31 27.20 -0.49
C THR A 88 1.83 25.90 -1.10
N ILE A 89 1.25 25.50 -2.25
CA ILE A 89 1.73 24.38 -3.07
C ILE A 89 1.91 24.90 -4.49
N ASN A 90 3.13 24.77 -5.04
CA ASN A 90 3.46 25.18 -6.42
C ASN A 90 2.99 26.61 -6.75
N GLY A 91 3.12 27.53 -5.79
CA GLY A 91 2.69 28.92 -5.92
C GLY A 91 1.20 29.19 -5.67
N VAL A 92 0.38 28.15 -5.48
CA VAL A 92 -1.06 28.28 -5.16
C VAL A 92 -1.21 28.36 -3.63
N PRO A 93 -1.66 29.50 -3.08
CA PRO A 93 -1.82 29.66 -1.65
C PRO A 93 -3.07 28.93 -1.13
N TRP A 94 -3.04 28.55 0.13
CA TRP A 94 -4.25 28.17 0.85
C TRP A 94 -5.19 29.37 0.97
N SER A 95 -6.49 29.13 0.87
CA SER A 95 -7.51 30.16 1.09
C SER A 95 -8.70 29.63 1.87
N ALA A 96 -9.34 30.51 2.62
CA ALA A 96 -10.65 30.24 3.23
C ALA A 96 -11.79 30.31 2.21
N ASP A 97 -11.59 31.04 1.10
CA ASP A 97 -12.52 31.08 -0.02
C ASP A 97 -12.69 29.69 -0.64
N ALA A 98 -13.92 29.31 -0.93
CA ALA A 98 -14.24 27.96 -1.38
C ALA A 98 -13.63 27.63 -2.75
N ARG A 99 -13.64 28.57 -3.70
CA ARG A 99 -13.11 28.34 -5.06
C ARG A 99 -11.59 28.29 -5.06
N GLU A 100 -10.95 29.18 -4.30
CA GLU A 100 -9.49 29.16 -4.15
C GLU A 100 -9.02 27.93 -3.39
N ARG A 101 -9.76 27.51 -2.35
CA ARG A 101 -9.50 26.25 -1.65
C ARG A 101 -9.62 25.05 -2.58
N GLU A 102 -10.63 25.01 -3.44
CA GLU A 102 -10.77 23.95 -4.44
C GLU A 102 -9.57 23.90 -5.39
N ARG A 103 -9.07 25.06 -5.85
CA ARG A 103 -7.83 25.14 -6.67
C ARG A 103 -6.61 24.61 -5.93
N PHE A 104 -6.47 24.94 -4.65
CA PHE A 104 -5.38 24.42 -3.81
C PHE A 104 -5.45 22.90 -3.70
N MET A 105 -6.64 22.35 -3.40
CA MET A 105 -6.84 20.90 -3.27
C MET A 105 -6.59 20.17 -4.59
N ALA A 106 -7.03 20.73 -5.71
CA ALA A 106 -6.72 20.19 -7.05
C ALA A 106 -5.21 20.21 -7.32
N THR A 107 -4.52 21.30 -6.97
CA THR A 107 -3.05 21.42 -7.12
C THR A 107 -2.32 20.38 -6.27
N LEU A 108 -2.80 20.10 -5.05
CA LEU A 108 -2.26 19.04 -4.20
C LEU A 108 -2.47 17.66 -4.82
N ALA A 109 -3.67 17.36 -5.32
CA ALA A 109 -3.99 16.08 -5.97
C ALA A 109 -3.16 15.86 -7.24
N ASP A 110 -2.89 16.93 -8.01
CA ASP A 110 -2.09 16.87 -9.23
C ASP A 110 -0.59 17.00 -8.99
N ALA A 111 -0.13 17.27 -7.75
CA ALA A 111 1.29 17.50 -7.47
C ALA A 111 2.16 16.30 -7.89
N GLY A 112 1.65 15.07 -7.76
CA GLY A 112 2.33 13.85 -8.17
C GLY A 112 2.57 13.73 -9.68
N ARG A 113 1.97 14.60 -10.52
CA ARG A 113 2.22 14.63 -11.96
C ARG A 113 3.61 15.18 -12.30
N THR A 114 4.21 15.97 -11.43
CA THR A 114 5.55 16.55 -11.64
C THR A 114 6.56 15.97 -10.65
N PRO A 115 7.85 15.83 -11.04
CA PRO A 115 8.88 15.26 -10.18
C PRO A 115 9.29 16.17 -9.02
N ARG A 116 8.81 17.42 -9.00
CA ARG A 116 9.11 18.39 -7.96
C ARG A 116 7.84 19.05 -7.48
N MET A 117 7.80 19.31 -6.17
CA MET A 117 6.75 20.09 -5.53
C MET A 117 7.40 21.16 -4.65
N ALA A 118 7.01 22.40 -4.85
CA ALA A 118 7.40 23.52 -4.01
C ALA A 118 6.33 23.75 -2.94
N LEU A 119 6.74 23.80 -1.68
CA LEU A 119 5.86 24.09 -0.55
C LEU A 119 6.33 25.37 0.16
N VAL A 120 5.38 26.18 0.59
CA VAL A 120 5.59 27.10 1.72
C VAL A 120 4.79 26.55 2.88
N VAL A 121 5.48 26.24 3.98
CA VAL A 121 4.86 25.74 5.20
C VAL A 121 5.07 26.73 6.34
N GLU A 122 4.16 26.72 7.29
CA GLU A 122 4.33 27.41 8.56
C GLU A 122 4.72 26.40 9.63
N ARG A 123 5.85 26.66 10.31
CA ARG A 123 6.32 25.90 11.46
C ARG A 123 6.65 26.90 12.57
N ASP A 124 6.05 26.71 13.74
CA ASP A 124 6.24 27.60 14.90
C ASP A 124 5.92 29.08 14.55
N GLY A 125 4.91 29.30 13.71
CA GLY A 125 4.51 30.64 13.23
C GLY A 125 5.44 31.26 12.19
N GLN A 126 6.50 30.58 11.77
CA GLN A 126 7.46 31.07 10.79
C GLN A 126 7.31 30.37 9.43
N PRO A 127 7.35 31.11 8.30
CA PRO A 127 7.31 30.52 6.98
C PRO A 127 8.63 29.80 6.66
N ARG A 128 8.52 28.64 6.01
CA ARG A 128 9.64 27.84 5.49
C ARG A 128 9.33 27.41 4.07
N THR A 129 10.25 27.68 3.16
CA THR A 129 10.15 27.23 1.77
C THR A 129 10.89 25.92 1.60
N LEU A 130 10.19 24.89 1.12
CA LEU A 130 10.73 23.56 0.91
C LEU A 130 10.53 23.15 -0.56
N THR A 131 11.47 22.41 -1.11
CA THR A 131 11.32 21.77 -2.43
C THR A 131 11.51 20.27 -2.26
N LEU A 132 10.47 19.51 -2.57
CA LEU A 132 10.48 18.06 -2.48
C LEU A 132 10.79 17.49 -3.86
N ALA A 133 11.73 16.55 -3.92
CA ALA A 133 12.08 15.80 -5.12
C ALA A 133 11.36 14.45 -5.07
N GLY A 134 10.22 14.36 -5.76
CA GLY A 134 9.35 13.20 -5.74
C GLY A 134 10.04 11.95 -6.31
N GLN A 135 9.68 10.79 -5.79
CA GLN A 135 10.17 9.51 -6.26
C GLN A 135 9.10 8.80 -7.10
N PRO A 136 9.46 8.13 -8.22
CA PRO A 136 8.49 7.45 -9.06
C PRO A 136 7.68 6.38 -8.29
N ARG A 137 6.39 6.27 -8.61
CA ARG A 137 5.47 5.22 -8.16
C ARG A 137 4.47 4.89 -9.26
N CYS A 138 3.92 3.69 -9.21
CA CYS A 138 2.74 3.36 -10.00
C CYS A 138 1.57 4.32 -9.68
N HIS A 139 0.84 4.73 -10.71
CA HIS A 139 -0.35 5.57 -10.54
C HIS A 139 -1.55 4.75 -10.05
N ALA A 140 -1.75 4.76 -8.73
CA ALA A 140 -2.96 4.27 -8.08
C ALA A 140 -3.19 5.04 -6.78
N GLU A 141 -4.44 5.38 -6.47
CA GLU A 141 -4.88 6.03 -5.25
C GLU A 141 -5.63 5.01 -4.38
N VAL A 142 -4.98 4.57 -3.30
CA VAL A 142 -5.52 3.52 -2.43
C VAL A 142 -6.08 4.14 -1.17
N ARG A 143 -7.35 3.85 -0.86
CA ARG A 143 -8.03 4.35 0.33
C ARG A 143 -8.78 3.26 1.08
N LEU A 144 -8.89 3.44 2.39
CA LEU A 144 -9.74 2.62 3.24
C LEU A 144 -11.16 3.20 3.26
N SER A 145 -12.17 2.34 3.10
CA SER A 145 -13.57 2.66 3.38
C SER A 145 -13.87 2.44 4.86
N ASP A 146 -14.65 3.34 5.44
CA ASP A 146 -15.23 3.18 6.78
C ASP A 146 -16.30 2.08 6.86
N GLN A 147 -16.84 1.67 5.71
CA GLN A 147 -17.88 0.66 5.63
C GLN A 147 -17.32 -0.74 5.93
N PRO A 148 -18.09 -1.61 6.61
CA PRO A 148 -17.59 -2.88 7.13
C PRO A 148 -17.55 -4.02 6.09
N PHE A 149 -17.68 -3.74 4.80
CA PHE A 149 -17.70 -4.79 3.78
C PHE A 149 -16.33 -5.49 3.65
N ILE A 150 -16.37 -6.77 3.28
CA ILE A 150 -15.19 -7.61 3.04
C ILE A 150 -15.03 -7.71 1.52
N ASN A 151 -14.49 -6.66 0.93
CA ASN A 151 -14.21 -6.58 -0.50
C ASN A 151 -13.17 -5.50 -0.76
N ALA A 152 -12.64 -5.48 -1.98
CA ALA A 152 -11.92 -4.36 -2.54
C ALA A 152 -12.43 -4.08 -3.96
N THR A 153 -12.17 -2.88 -4.46
CA THR A 153 -12.55 -2.50 -5.83
C THR A 153 -11.46 -1.66 -6.47
N ALA A 154 -11.17 -1.93 -7.74
CA ALA A 154 -10.34 -1.09 -8.60
C ALA A 154 -11.19 -0.46 -9.72
N GLU A 155 -11.17 0.87 -9.84
CA GLU A 155 -11.84 1.60 -10.92
C GLU A 155 -11.06 2.87 -11.27
N GLY A 156 -10.78 3.08 -12.57
CA GLY A 156 -9.96 4.21 -13.02
C GLY A 156 -8.54 4.13 -12.44
N SER A 157 -8.18 5.06 -11.56
CA SER A 157 -6.93 5.00 -10.77
C SER A 157 -7.18 4.72 -9.29
N GLN A 158 -8.43 4.46 -8.89
CA GLN A 158 -8.84 4.37 -7.49
C GLN A 158 -8.92 2.91 -7.04
N ILE A 159 -8.37 2.62 -5.87
CA ILE A 159 -8.54 1.35 -5.17
C ILE A 159 -9.19 1.63 -3.83
N VAL A 160 -10.31 0.96 -3.55
CA VAL A 160 -11.02 1.08 -2.28
C VAL A 160 -10.94 -0.25 -1.54
N ILE A 161 -10.32 -0.23 -0.36
CA ILE A 161 -10.26 -1.37 0.55
C ILE A 161 -11.42 -1.27 1.54
N GLY A 162 -12.23 -2.31 1.68
CA GLY A 162 -13.30 -2.37 2.68
C GLY A 162 -12.75 -2.44 4.10
N GLY A 163 -13.39 -1.74 5.04
CA GLY A 163 -13.00 -1.79 6.45
C GLY A 163 -13.11 -3.19 7.06
N GLY A 164 -14.06 -4.01 6.59
CA GLY A 164 -14.15 -5.42 6.98
C GLY A 164 -12.98 -6.25 6.47
N LEU A 165 -12.53 -6.00 5.23
CA LEU A 165 -11.41 -6.69 4.62
C LEU A 165 -10.08 -6.38 5.35
N GLU A 166 -9.83 -5.10 5.67
CA GLU A 166 -8.64 -4.67 6.41
C GLU A 166 -8.53 -5.37 7.77
N ARG A 167 -9.65 -5.49 8.51
CA ARG A 167 -9.70 -6.18 9.80
C ARG A 167 -9.57 -7.70 9.67
N LEU A 168 -10.13 -8.29 8.62
CA LEU A 168 -10.03 -9.73 8.36
C LEU A 168 -8.59 -10.14 8.07
N LEU A 169 -7.88 -9.34 7.27
CA LEU A 169 -6.50 -9.58 6.87
C LEU A 169 -5.55 -8.85 7.83
N ALA A 170 -5.49 -9.35 9.08
CA ALA A 170 -4.70 -8.76 10.15
C ALA A 170 -3.17 -8.84 9.93
N ASP A 171 -2.69 -9.79 9.10
CA ASP A 171 -1.28 -9.83 8.67
C ASP A 171 -1.05 -8.85 7.51
N ASP A 172 0.05 -8.10 7.57
CA ASP A 172 0.34 -7.08 6.54
C ASP A 172 0.66 -7.71 5.19
N ALA A 173 1.24 -8.91 5.15
CA ALA A 173 1.48 -9.61 3.88
C ALA A 173 0.17 -10.10 3.25
N GLU A 174 -0.81 -10.51 4.07
CA GLU A 174 -2.13 -10.88 3.57
C GLU A 174 -2.90 -9.67 3.02
N LEU A 175 -2.90 -8.54 3.74
CA LEU A 175 -3.52 -7.32 3.24
C LEU A 175 -2.77 -6.75 2.02
N ALA A 176 -1.44 -6.87 1.99
CA ALA A 176 -0.64 -6.50 0.84
C ALA A 176 -1.02 -7.30 -0.42
N PHE A 177 -1.37 -8.58 -0.28
CA PHE A 177 -1.89 -9.35 -1.42
C PHE A 177 -3.17 -8.72 -1.98
N ALA A 178 -4.15 -8.37 -1.13
CA ALA A 178 -5.38 -7.74 -1.59
C ALA A 178 -5.11 -6.41 -2.31
N VAL A 179 -4.26 -5.55 -1.75
CA VAL A 179 -3.89 -4.27 -2.39
C VAL A 179 -3.13 -4.50 -3.71
N ALA A 180 -2.20 -5.45 -3.73
CA ALA A 180 -1.41 -5.77 -4.92
C ALA A 180 -2.27 -6.36 -6.05
N HIS A 181 -3.27 -7.18 -5.71
CA HIS A 181 -4.23 -7.74 -6.67
C HIS A 181 -5.05 -6.64 -7.37
N GLU A 182 -5.62 -5.71 -6.59
CA GLU A 182 -6.35 -4.58 -7.18
C GLU A 182 -5.42 -3.66 -8.00
N ALA A 183 -4.19 -3.43 -7.52
CA ALA A 183 -3.21 -2.66 -8.28
C ALA A 183 -2.81 -3.35 -9.58
N ALA A 184 -2.71 -4.69 -9.59
CA ALA A 184 -2.42 -5.45 -10.78
C ALA A 184 -3.53 -5.31 -11.84
N HIS A 185 -4.81 -5.26 -11.44
CA HIS A 185 -5.91 -4.96 -12.37
C HIS A 185 -5.76 -3.59 -13.04
N LEU A 186 -5.29 -2.57 -12.31
CA LEU A 186 -5.02 -1.25 -12.89
C LEU A 186 -3.82 -1.29 -13.85
N ILE A 187 -2.72 -1.92 -13.43
CA ILE A 187 -1.47 -1.98 -14.20
C ILE A 187 -1.65 -2.76 -15.51
N LEU A 188 -2.41 -3.86 -15.48
CA LEU A 188 -2.71 -4.68 -16.65
C LEU A 188 -3.84 -4.09 -17.51
N GLY A 189 -4.48 -2.99 -17.06
CA GLY A 189 -5.57 -2.35 -17.77
C GLY A 189 -6.90 -3.14 -17.73
N HIS A 190 -7.04 -4.11 -16.82
CA HIS A 190 -8.26 -4.92 -16.66
C HIS A 190 -9.51 -4.11 -16.33
N THR A 191 -9.34 -2.90 -15.80
CA THR A 191 -10.43 -1.96 -15.49
C THR A 191 -10.84 -1.09 -16.68
N ALA A 192 -10.18 -1.22 -17.84
CA ALA A 192 -10.52 -0.47 -19.04
C ALA A 192 -11.85 -0.95 -19.66
N PRO A 193 -12.69 -0.06 -20.21
CA PRO A 193 -13.96 -0.45 -20.84
C PRO A 193 -13.81 -1.49 -21.96
N GLU A 194 -12.68 -1.50 -22.66
CA GLU A 194 -12.36 -2.46 -23.71
C GLU A 194 -12.19 -3.88 -23.15
N GLN A 195 -11.56 -4.02 -21.98
CA GLN A 195 -11.36 -5.32 -21.31
C GLN A 195 -12.69 -5.90 -20.84
N ALA A 196 -13.61 -5.06 -20.34
CA ALA A 196 -14.94 -5.52 -19.95
C ALA A 196 -15.71 -6.20 -21.12
N ARG A 197 -15.45 -5.81 -22.36
CA ARG A 197 -16.05 -6.41 -23.56
C ARG A 197 -15.39 -7.72 -23.97
N ALA A 198 -14.14 -7.95 -23.58
CA ALA A 198 -13.40 -9.18 -23.87
C ALA A 198 -13.81 -10.34 -22.95
N ILE A 199 -14.40 -10.06 -21.79
CA ILE A 199 -14.87 -11.07 -20.85
C ILE A 199 -16.23 -11.60 -21.30
N VAL A 200 -16.25 -12.67 -22.09
CA VAL A 200 -17.49 -13.29 -22.59
C VAL A 200 -17.80 -14.58 -21.83
N THR A 201 -16.78 -15.33 -21.45
CA THR A 201 -16.89 -16.64 -20.83
C THR A 201 -16.34 -16.62 -19.40
N ARG A 202 -16.66 -17.67 -18.64
CA ARG A 202 -16.00 -17.92 -17.35
C ARG A 202 -14.48 -18.09 -17.51
N ALA A 203 -14.04 -18.71 -18.60
CA ALA A 203 -12.62 -18.95 -18.84
C ALA A 203 -11.84 -17.63 -19.03
N ASP A 204 -12.42 -16.67 -19.77
CA ASP A 204 -11.81 -15.34 -19.96
C ASP A 204 -11.62 -14.63 -18.62
N ARG A 205 -12.64 -14.71 -17.74
CA ARG A 205 -12.54 -14.15 -16.39
C ARG A 205 -11.47 -14.85 -15.55
N VAL A 206 -11.39 -16.17 -15.59
CA VAL A 206 -10.36 -16.91 -14.85
C VAL A 206 -8.96 -16.52 -15.32
N ALA A 207 -8.74 -16.40 -16.63
CA ALA A 207 -7.45 -15.98 -17.18
C ALA A 207 -7.07 -14.57 -16.69
N LEU A 208 -8.00 -13.62 -16.76
CA LEU A 208 -7.82 -12.25 -16.28
C LEU A 208 -7.47 -12.19 -14.78
N GLU A 209 -8.14 -12.98 -13.94
CA GLU A 209 -7.84 -13.06 -12.50
C GLU A 209 -6.47 -13.70 -12.24
N GLN A 210 -6.07 -14.72 -13.02
CA GLN A 210 -4.77 -15.36 -12.91
C GLN A 210 -3.62 -14.44 -13.32
N GLU A 211 -3.82 -13.58 -14.33
CA GLU A 211 -2.85 -12.55 -14.71
C GLU A 211 -2.65 -11.54 -13.58
N ALA A 212 -3.74 -11.05 -12.98
CA ALA A 212 -3.68 -10.16 -11.82
C ALA A 212 -3.01 -10.83 -10.60
N ASP A 213 -3.35 -12.09 -10.31
CA ASP A 213 -2.74 -12.87 -9.23
C ASP A 213 -1.23 -13.06 -9.44
N ALA A 214 -0.80 -13.41 -10.66
CA ALA A 214 0.61 -13.60 -10.99
C ALA A 214 1.41 -12.32 -10.81
N LEU A 215 0.89 -11.18 -11.29
CA LEU A 215 1.54 -9.89 -11.10
C LEU A 215 1.54 -9.49 -9.62
N ALA A 216 0.44 -9.65 -8.89
CA ALA A 216 0.36 -9.33 -7.47
C ALA A 216 1.42 -10.07 -6.63
N ILE A 217 1.67 -11.34 -6.93
CA ILE A 217 2.71 -12.16 -6.29
C ILE A 217 4.11 -11.58 -6.53
N VAL A 218 4.41 -11.14 -7.76
CA VAL A 218 5.66 -10.45 -8.09
C VAL A 218 5.75 -9.11 -7.36
N MET A 219 4.66 -8.33 -7.35
CA MET A 219 4.62 -7.03 -6.69
C MET A 219 4.89 -7.13 -5.20
N MET A 220 4.31 -8.14 -4.54
CA MET A 220 4.56 -8.44 -3.14
C MET A 220 6.05 -8.75 -2.89
N ALA A 221 6.66 -9.60 -3.72
CA ALA A 221 8.06 -9.96 -3.59
C ALA A 221 8.99 -8.75 -3.77
N GLN A 222 8.76 -7.92 -4.79
CA GLN A 222 9.53 -6.69 -5.04
C GLN A 222 9.40 -5.69 -3.89
N ALA A 223 8.22 -5.60 -3.30
CA ALA A 223 7.98 -4.78 -2.11
C ALA A 223 8.54 -5.40 -0.82
N GLY A 224 9.04 -6.64 -0.84
CA GLY A 224 9.54 -7.35 0.35
C GLY A 224 8.43 -7.80 1.32
N TYR A 225 7.22 -8.02 0.82
CA TYR A 225 6.18 -8.81 1.49
C TYR A 225 6.36 -10.29 1.18
N ARG A 226 5.78 -11.16 2.01
CA ARG A 226 5.86 -12.61 1.84
C ARG A 226 4.82 -13.09 0.81
N PRO A 227 5.21 -13.57 -0.38
CA PRO A 227 4.22 -13.96 -1.40
C PRO A 227 3.43 -15.21 -1.02
N ASP A 228 3.97 -16.05 -0.13
CA ASP A 228 3.30 -17.25 0.41
C ASP A 228 2.04 -16.93 1.24
N ALA A 229 1.89 -15.68 1.71
CA ALA A 229 0.70 -15.22 2.44
C ALA A 229 -0.55 -15.11 1.54
N ALA A 230 -0.38 -15.01 0.21
CA ALA A 230 -1.47 -14.75 -0.72
C ALA A 230 -2.56 -15.83 -0.71
N ALA A 231 -2.16 -17.11 -0.71
CA ALA A 231 -3.12 -18.22 -0.68
C ALA A 231 -3.95 -18.21 0.60
N GLY A 232 -3.32 -17.95 1.76
CA GLY A 232 -4.00 -17.82 3.04
C GLY A 232 -4.95 -16.64 3.08
N ALA A 233 -4.53 -15.48 2.55
CA ALA A 233 -5.37 -14.30 2.41
C ALA A 233 -6.63 -14.59 1.59
N TRP A 234 -6.49 -15.21 0.42
CA TRP A 234 -7.61 -15.59 -0.43
C TRP A 234 -8.57 -16.55 0.27
N LEU A 235 -8.06 -17.57 0.96
CA LEU A 235 -8.90 -18.52 1.71
C LEU A 235 -9.74 -17.83 2.79
N LYS A 236 -9.16 -16.86 3.53
CA LYS A 236 -9.90 -16.05 4.52
C LYS A 236 -11.01 -15.24 3.87
N VAL A 237 -10.72 -14.56 2.77
CA VAL A 237 -11.71 -13.75 2.03
C VAL A 237 -12.81 -14.65 1.48
N ALA A 238 -12.47 -15.78 0.87
CA ALA A 238 -13.44 -16.71 0.30
C ALA A 238 -14.36 -17.32 1.35
N ASP A 239 -13.85 -17.64 2.55
CA ASP A 239 -14.70 -18.08 3.67
C ASP A 239 -15.63 -16.95 4.11
N ALA A 240 -15.09 -15.76 4.37
CA ALA A 240 -15.84 -14.63 4.91
C ALA A 240 -16.90 -14.07 3.96
N SER A 241 -16.66 -14.09 2.65
CA SER A 241 -17.56 -13.54 1.62
C SER A 241 -18.71 -14.47 1.21
N ARG A 242 -18.76 -15.71 1.71
CA ARG A 242 -19.85 -16.67 1.44
C ARG A 242 -20.90 -16.64 2.57
N THR A 243 -22.18 -16.53 2.20
CA THR A 243 -23.28 -16.87 3.12
C THR A 243 -23.18 -18.36 3.51
N PRO A 244 -23.68 -18.78 4.69
CA PRO A 244 -23.57 -20.17 5.16
C PRO A 244 -24.06 -21.21 4.14
N LEU A 245 -25.09 -20.87 3.36
CA LEU A 245 -25.64 -21.70 2.28
C LEU A 245 -24.66 -21.88 1.11
N LEU A 246 -23.98 -20.81 0.68
CA LEU A 246 -22.99 -20.86 -0.40
C LEU A 246 -21.69 -21.57 0.00
N ARG A 247 -21.35 -21.57 1.30
CA ARG A 247 -20.24 -22.39 1.85
C ARG A 247 -20.52 -23.90 1.72
N LEU A 248 -21.76 -24.33 1.92
CA LEU A 248 -22.16 -25.74 1.86
C LEU A 248 -22.19 -26.28 0.42
N MET A 249 -22.42 -25.43 -0.59
CA MET A 249 -22.65 -25.84 -1.98
C MET A 249 -21.42 -25.68 -2.90
N ASP A 250 -20.30 -25.16 -2.39
CA ASP A 250 -19.07 -24.82 -3.15
C ASP A 250 -19.31 -24.03 -4.46
N ILE A 251 -20.37 -23.23 -4.50
CA ILE A 251 -20.67 -22.36 -5.63
C ILE A 251 -19.78 -21.12 -5.51
N SER A 252 -18.61 -21.19 -6.14
CA SER A 252 -17.84 -20.01 -6.51
C SER A 252 -18.62 -19.31 -7.62
N GLY A 253 -18.91 -18.02 -7.50
CA GLY A 253 -19.64 -17.25 -8.52
C GLY A 253 -18.89 -17.18 -9.85
N PRO A 254 -18.84 -16.03 -10.55
CA PRO A 254 -18.07 -15.94 -11.80
C PRO A 254 -16.55 -16.13 -11.62
N TYR A 255 -16.06 -16.20 -10.38
CA TYR A 255 -14.64 -16.31 -10.01
C TYR A 255 -14.10 -17.74 -10.05
N PRO A 256 -12.77 -17.95 -10.08
CA PRO A 256 -12.17 -19.28 -10.02
C PRO A 256 -12.63 -20.04 -8.77
N ALA A 257 -12.60 -21.38 -8.81
CA ALA A 257 -12.92 -22.16 -7.63
C ALA A 257 -11.93 -21.82 -6.50
N THR A 258 -12.42 -21.67 -5.27
CA THR A 258 -11.62 -21.17 -4.14
C THR A 258 -10.30 -21.93 -3.98
N GLN A 259 -10.33 -23.26 -4.05
CA GLN A 259 -9.13 -24.10 -3.89
C GLN A 259 -8.18 -24.03 -5.10
N GLU A 260 -8.70 -23.92 -6.31
CA GLU A 260 -7.87 -23.80 -7.53
C GLU A 260 -7.06 -22.51 -7.51
N ARG A 261 -7.69 -21.38 -7.15
CA ARG A 261 -6.99 -20.10 -7.01
C ARG A 261 -5.96 -20.13 -5.88
N ALA A 262 -6.29 -20.72 -4.74
CA ALA A 262 -5.34 -20.88 -3.63
C ALA A 262 -4.11 -21.69 -4.06
N ALA A 263 -4.32 -22.80 -4.79
CA ALA A 263 -3.23 -23.63 -5.32
C ALA A 263 -2.37 -22.86 -6.35
N PHE A 264 -3.00 -22.08 -7.23
CA PHE A 264 -2.29 -21.22 -8.18
C PHE A 264 -1.41 -20.19 -7.45
N LEU A 265 -1.95 -19.48 -6.46
CA LEU A 265 -1.22 -18.49 -5.66
C LEU A 265 -0.03 -19.13 -4.94
N ALA A 266 -0.23 -20.30 -4.31
CA ALA A 266 0.84 -21.02 -3.63
C ALA A 266 1.95 -21.46 -4.62
N ALA A 267 1.57 -21.97 -5.79
CA ALA A 267 2.51 -22.34 -6.84
C ALA A 267 3.29 -21.12 -7.37
N ALA A 268 2.62 -20.00 -7.63
CA ALA A 268 3.26 -18.77 -8.07
C ALA A 268 4.26 -18.23 -7.03
N ALA A 269 3.87 -18.19 -5.75
CA ALA A 269 4.74 -17.79 -4.65
C ALA A 269 5.99 -18.67 -4.55
N SER A 270 5.84 -19.99 -4.71
CA SER A 270 6.95 -20.95 -4.64
C SER A 270 8.02 -20.74 -5.71
N ARG A 271 7.66 -20.15 -6.86
CA ARG A 271 8.61 -19.85 -7.95
C ARG A 271 9.49 -18.64 -7.64
N LEU A 272 9.05 -17.75 -6.76
CA LEU A 272 9.79 -16.52 -6.38
C LEU A 272 10.65 -16.70 -5.13
N ILE A 273 10.34 -17.69 -4.29
CA ILE A 273 11.11 -18.00 -3.09
C ILE A 273 12.22 -18.98 -3.49
N PRO A 274 13.52 -18.58 -3.45
CA PRO A 274 14.59 -19.54 -3.70
C PRO A 274 14.52 -20.66 -2.64
N PRO A 275 14.76 -21.93 -3.00
CA PRO A 275 14.76 -23.02 -2.03
C PRO A 275 15.73 -22.69 -0.91
N ALA A 276 15.32 -22.93 0.34
CA ALA A 276 16.18 -22.74 1.50
C ALA A 276 17.49 -23.49 1.24
N ARG A 277 18.62 -22.78 1.27
CA ARG A 277 19.93 -23.46 1.24
C ARG A 277 20.01 -24.27 2.52
N LEU A 278 19.89 -25.59 2.41
CA LEU A 278 20.21 -26.48 3.51
C LEU A 278 21.64 -26.15 3.96
N PRO A 279 21.90 -26.04 5.28
CA PRO A 279 23.26 -25.88 5.75
C PRO A 279 24.08 -27.06 5.23
N VAL A 280 25.08 -26.77 4.40
CA VAL A 280 26.04 -27.76 3.96
C VAL A 280 26.79 -28.19 5.22
N SER A 281 26.41 -29.34 5.76
CA SER A 281 27.17 -30.02 6.80
C SER A 281 28.52 -30.38 6.19
N HIS A 282 29.53 -29.53 6.40
CA HIS A 282 30.91 -29.94 6.22
C HIS A 282 31.22 -31.00 7.29
N ALA A 283 31.02 -32.26 6.93
CA ALA A 283 31.62 -33.37 7.65
C ALA A 283 33.14 -33.21 7.55
N ARG A 284 33.79 -33.06 8.72
CA ARG A 284 35.23 -33.23 8.88
C ARG A 284 35.56 -34.70 9.00
#